data_AF-A0A7S8HE23-F1
#
_entry.id   AF-A0A7S8HE23-F1
#
_cell.length_a   1.000
_cell.length_b   1.000
_cell.length_c   1.000
_cell.angle_alpha   90.00
_cell.angle_beta   90.00
_cell.angle_gamma   90.00
#
_symmetry.space_group_name_H-M   'P 1'
#
loop_
_entity.id
_entity.type
_entity.pdbx_description
1 polymer ?
#
loop_
_entity_poly.entity_id
_entity_poly.type
_entity_poly.pdbx_seq_one_letter_code
_entity_poly.pdbx_strand_id
1 'polypeptide(L)' 'MFNMTVREAMQRCAVNRVRIKRTGYDSEWRVTLNEWTGRKAKDCAYFTDDLEDAVITGARMRREAERLAA' A
#
# COMPACT_ATOMS: atom_id res chain seq x y z
N MET A 1 -18.33 -9.36 -8.51
CA MET A 1 -17.31 -8.70 -7.67
C MET A 1 -16.14 -9.65 -7.63
N PHE A 2 -15.05 -9.34 -8.34
CA PHE A 2 -13.87 -10.22 -8.33
C PHE A 2 -13.25 -10.10 -6.93
N ASN A 3 -13.22 -11.20 -6.19
CA ASN A 3 -12.71 -11.19 -4.82
C ASN A 3 -11.18 -11.29 -4.90
N MET A 4 -10.48 -10.17 -5.06
CA MET A 4 -9.02 -10.15 -5.13
C MET A 4 -8.44 -10.86 -3.91
N THR A 5 -7.55 -11.82 -4.13
CA THR A 5 -6.89 -12.52 -3.03
C THR A 5 -5.75 -11.68 -2.45
N VAL A 6 -5.44 -11.88 -1.16
CA VAL A 6 -4.28 -11.26 -0.50
C VAL A 6 -2.98 -11.57 -1.25
N ARG A 7 -2.87 -12.76 -1.84
CA ARG A 7 -1.69 -13.15 -2.63
C ARG A 7 -1.56 -12.30 -3.90
N GLU A 8 -2.64 -12.11 -4.65
CA GLU A 8 -2.63 -11.25 -5.84
C GLU A 8 -2.33 -9.80 -5.49
N ALA A 9 -2.93 -9.29 -4.41
CA ALA A 9 -2.66 -7.95 -3.90
C ALA A 9 -1.17 -7.76 -3.56
N MET A 10 -0.57 -8.70 -2.83
CA MET A 10 0.87 -8.69 -2.50
C MET A 10 1.74 -8.71 -3.76
N GLN A 11 1.40 -9.53 -4.76
CA GLN A 11 2.13 -9.57 -6.03
C GLN A 11 2.06 -8.24 -6.79
N ARG A 12 0.88 -7.62 -6.87
CA ARG A 12 0.69 -6.30 -7.50
C ARG A 12 1.42 -5.19 -6.76
N CYS A 13 1.39 -5.21 -5.43
CA CYS A 13 2.14 -4.27 -4.60
C CYS A 13 3.66 -4.44 -4.75
N ALA A 14 4.15 -5.69 -4.88
CA ALA A 14 5.57 -5.97 -5.06
C ALA A 14 6.12 -5.32 -6.35
N VAL A 15 5.37 -5.38 -7.46
CA VAL A 15 5.74 -4.71 -8.72
C VAL A 15 5.93 -3.20 -8.52
N ASN A 16 5.08 -2.58 -7.70
CA ASN A 16 5.12 -1.15 -7.41
C ASN A 16 6.01 -0.80 -6.20
N ARG A 17 6.81 -1.74 -5.66
CA ARG A 17 7.59 -1.54 -4.43
C ARG A 17 6.74 -0.97 -3.26
N VAL A 18 5.50 -1.40 -3.16
CA VAL A 18 4.56 -1.04 -2.10
C VAL A 18 4.51 -2.17 -1.08
N ARG A 19 4.36 -1.82 0.19
CA ARG A 19 4.08 -2.72 1.30
C ARG A 19 2.65 -2.52 1.77
N ILE A 20 1.88 -3.60 1.77
CA ILE A 20 0.58 -3.69 2.43
C ILE A 20 0.69 -4.63 3.63
N LYS A 21 0.08 -4.26 4.76
CA LYS A 21 0.06 -5.09 5.98
C LYS A 21 -1.28 -4.92 6.68
N ARG A 22 -1.92 -6.03 7.04
CA ARG A 22 -3.14 -5.98 7.86
C ARG A 22 -2.81 -5.53 9.29
N THR A 23 -3.52 -4.53 9.79
CA THR A 23 -3.42 -4.06 11.17
C THR A 23 -4.26 -4.99 12.06
N GLY A 24 -3.78 -5.24 13.27
CA GLY A 24 -4.40 -6.22 14.18
C GLY A 24 -5.66 -5.74 14.89
N TYR A 25 -5.93 -4.43 14.90
CA TYR A 25 -7.00 -3.83 15.69
C TYR A 25 -8.32 -3.72 14.91
N ASP A 26 -8.28 -3.35 13.62
CA ASP A 26 -9.49 -2.99 12.86
C ASP A 26 -9.64 -3.71 11.52
N SER A 27 -8.89 -4.79 11.29
CA SER A 27 -8.83 -5.49 9.99
C SER A 27 -8.37 -4.63 8.80
N GLU A 28 -7.98 -3.38 9.02
CA GLU A 28 -7.52 -2.46 7.98
C GLU A 28 -6.19 -2.87 7.35
N TRP A 29 -6.01 -2.52 6.09
CA TRP A 29 -4.76 -2.59 5.36
C TRP A 29 -3.99 -1.29 5.49
N ARG A 30 -2.82 -1.37 6.11
CA ARG A 30 -1.83 -0.31 6.08
C ARG A 30 -1.01 -0.38 4.82
N VAL A 31 -0.96 0.70 4.05
CA VAL A 31 -0.25 0.86 2.79
C VAL A 31 0.91 1.85 2.95
N THR A 32 2.11 1.45 2.54
CA THR A 32 3.33 2.27 2.61
C THR A 32 4.26 1.96 1.44
N LEU A 33 5.10 2.91 1.03
CA LEU A 33 6.20 2.61 0.09
C LEU A 33 7.35 1.87 0.80
N ASN A 34 8.00 0.93 0.11
CA ASN A 34 9.05 0.08 0.70
C ASN A 34 10.26 0.87 1.23
N GLU A 35 10.60 1.99 0.60
CA GLU A 35 11.71 2.87 0.98
C GLU A 35 11.37 3.79 2.16
N TRP A 36 10.09 3.88 2.56
CA TRP A 36 9.73 4.66 3.73
C TRP A 36 9.99 3.84 5.00
N THR A 37 10.78 4.41 5.89
CA THR A 37 11.15 3.80 7.18
C THR A 37 10.87 4.75 8.34
N GLY A 38 10.87 4.21 9.56
CA GLY A 38 10.74 4.99 10.79
C GLY A 38 9.50 5.89 10.84
N ARG A 39 9.73 7.18 11.10
CA ARG A 39 8.67 8.20 11.23
C ARG A 39 7.95 8.45 9.90
N LYS A 40 8.68 8.55 8.79
CA LYS A 40 8.09 8.79 7.46
C LYS A 40 7.06 7.71 7.07
N ALA A 41 7.37 6.45 7.38
CA ALA A 41 6.44 5.35 7.13
C ALA A 41 5.17 5.42 7.98
N LYS A 42 5.19 6.09 9.13
CA LYS A 42 4.00 6.31 9.98
C LYS A 42 3.19 7.50 9.47
N ASP A 43 3.87 8.63 9.25
CA ASP A 43 3.24 9.90 8.92
C ASP A 43 2.61 9.88 7.51
N CYS A 44 3.16 9.07 6.58
CA CYS A 44 2.66 8.97 5.21
C CYS A 44 1.89 7.68 4.92
N ALA A 45 1.62 6.83 5.93
CA ALA A 45 0.86 5.60 5.72
C ALA A 45 -0.60 5.91 5.35
N TYR A 46 -1.14 5.10 4.43
CA TYR A 46 -2.57 5.07 4.15
C TYR A 46 -3.21 3.84 4.79
N PHE A 47 -4.46 3.96 5.24
CA PHE A 47 -5.23 2.91 5.88
C PHE A 47 -6.57 2.78 5.17
N THR A 48 -6.98 1.55 4.88
CA THR A 48 -8.26 1.24 4.21
C THR A 48 -8.70 -0.16 4.60
N ASP A 49 -10.00 -0.40 4.71
CA ASP A 49 -10.57 -1.72 5.00
C ASP A 49 -10.70 -2.60 3.74
N ASP A 50 -10.59 -1.99 2.56
CA ASP A 50 -10.67 -2.67 1.26
C ASP A 50 -9.27 -3.00 0.71
N LEU A 51 -9.07 -4.29 0.41
CA LEU A 51 -7.82 -4.80 -0.16
C LEU A 51 -7.54 -4.25 -1.57
N GLU A 52 -8.58 -4.08 -2.40
CA GLU A 52 -8.42 -3.57 -3.76
C GLU A 52 -7.98 -2.10 -3.74
N ASP A 53 -8.62 -1.32 -2.88
CA ASP A 53 -8.27 0.08 -2.64
C ASP A 53 -6.84 0.21 -2.11
N ALA A 54 -6.41 -0.69 -1.22
CA ALA A 54 -5.04 -0.71 -0.72
C ALA A 54 -4.00 -0.84 -1.86
N VAL A 55 -4.28 -1.70 -2.84
CA VAL A 55 -3.41 -1.92 -4.01
C VAL A 55 -3.43 -0.72 -4.95
N ILE A 56 -4.61 -0.18 -5.25
CA ILE A 56 -4.79 0.97 -6.15
C ILE A 56 -4.10 2.20 -5.56
N THR A 57 -4.35 2.48 -4.30
CA THR A 57 -3.74 3.61 -3.58
C THR A 57 -2.24 3.45 -3.49
N GLY A 58 -1.73 2.23 -3.22
CA GLY A 58 -0.30 1.96 -3.25
C GLY A 58 0.36 2.29 -4.60
N ALA A 59 -0.24 1.86 -5.70
CA ALA A 59 0.27 2.17 -7.04
C ALA A 59 0.24 3.67 -7.35
N ARG A 60 -0.81 4.37 -6.90
CA ARG A 60 -0.90 5.84 -7.02
C ARG A 60 0.21 6.54 -6.24
N MET A 61 0.43 6.15 -4.98
CA MET A 61 1.50 6.70 -4.14
C MET A 61 2.88 6.52 -4.78
N ARG A 62 3.12 5.36 -5.42
CA ARG A 62 4.37 5.10 -6.15
C ARG A 62 4.57 6.09 -7.29
N ARG A 63 3.56 6.27 -8.15
CA ARG A 63 3.62 7.21 -9.28
C ARG A 63 3.83 8.66 -8.82
N GLU A 64 3.19 9.04 -7.72
CA GLU A 64 3.35 10.38 -7.15
C GLU A 64 4.75 10.59 -6.59
N ALA A 65 5.31 9.60 -5.90
CA ALA A 65 6.70 9.65 -5.42
C ALA A 65 7.71 9.74 -6.57
N GLU A 66 7.49 9.00 -7.66
CA GLU A 66 8.32 9.08 -8.87
C GLU A 66 8.23 10.45 -9.54
N ARG A 67 7.01 11.02 -9.62
CA ARG A 67 6.79 12.36 -10.16
C ARG A 67 7.49 13.45 -9.36
N LEU A 68 7.55 13.34 -8.04
CA LEU A 68 8.22 14.31 -7.16
C LEU A 68 9.74 14.14 -7.13
N ALA A 69 10.26 12.99 -7.58
CA ALA A 69 11.68 12.71 -7.65
C ALA A 69 12.32 13.09 -9.02
N ALA A 70 11.49 13.34 -10.04
CA ALA A 70 11.88 13.80 -11.37
C ALA A 70 11.95 15.34 -11.42
#